data_AF-A0A9E5GA36-F1
#
_entry.id   AF-A0A9E5GA36-F1
#
_cell.length_a   1.000
_cell.length_b   1.000
_cell.length_c   1.000
_cell.angle_alpha   90.00
_cell.angle_beta   90.00
_cell.angle_gamma   90.00
#
_symmetry.space_group_name_H-M   'P 1'
#
loop_
_entity.id
_entity.type
_entity.pdbx_description
1 polymer ?
#
loop_
_entity_poly.entity_id
_entity_poly.type
_entity_poly.pdbx_seq_one_letter_code
_entity_poly.pdbx_strand_id
1 'polypeptide(L)'
;MKTDDLYIENALLLDRPKRCSLVNPKLSMEIAEAQKGFSITIRCKAPAFDVALDASEIEGTFSDNLFNIRPTAQKVVLFKTKEKLTVEQFKGKLNVFDLWQSSR
;
A
#
# COMPACT_ATOMS: atom_id res chain seq x y z
N MET A 1 11.68 9.52 -20.03
CA MET A 1 10.44 10.15 -19.53
C MET A 1 10.74 11.63 -19.39
N LYS A 2 9.90 12.53 -19.93
CA LYS A 2 9.98 13.94 -19.56
C LYS A 2 9.68 14.05 -18.07
N THR A 3 10.53 14.74 -17.35
CA THR A 3 10.59 14.82 -15.88
C THR A 3 9.50 15.70 -15.27
N ASP A 4 8.56 16.20 -16.08
CA ASP A 4 7.84 17.42 -15.78
C ASP A 4 6.60 17.24 -14.87
N ASP A 5 6.14 16.00 -14.61
CA ASP A 5 5.01 15.74 -13.69
C ASP A 5 5.31 14.57 -12.73
N LEU A 6 6.37 14.69 -11.92
CA LEU A 6 6.63 13.75 -10.82
C LEU A 6 5.95 14.26 -9.54
N TYR A 7 4.83 13.64 -9.16
CA TYR A 7 4.16 13.90 -7.89
C TYR A 7 4.71 13.00 -6.78
N ILE A 8 5.30 13.60 -5.75
CA ILE A 8 5.78 12.90 -4.56
C ILE A 8 4.98 13.38 -3.35
N GLU A 9 4.37 12.44 -2.65
CA GLU A 9 3.73 12.69 -1.36
C GLU A 9 4.71 12.40 -0.23
N ASN A 10 4.69 13.21 0.81
CA ASN A 10 5.45 12.98 2.03
C ASN A 10 4.63 13.39 3.26
N ALA A 11 4.98 12.87 4.42
CA ALA A 11 4.36 13.23 5.70
C ALA A 11 5.41 13.58 6.75
N LEU A 12 5.05 14.49 7.65
CA LEU A 12 5.83 14.82 8.84
C LEU A 12 5.02 14.42 10.07
N LEU A 13 5.59 13.54 10.89
CA LEU A 13 5.11 13.31 12.25
C LEU A 13 5.80 14.31 13.19
N LEU A 14 5.02 15.00 14.02
CA LEU A 14 5.52 16.04 14.94
C LEU A 14 6.10 15.47 16.25
N ASP A 15 6.08 14.16 16.41
CA ASP A 15 6.82 13.42 17.43
C ASP A 15 7.29 12.09 16.80
N ARG A 16 8.05 11.31 17.55
CA ARG A 16 8.47 9.95 17.18
C ARG A 16 7.23 9.10 16.87
N PRO A 17 7.26 8.26 15.82
CA PRO A 17 6.16 7.36 15.46
C PRO A 17 5.50 6.64 16.65
N LYS A 18 6.31 6.09 17.57
CA LYS A 18 5.87 5.34 18.76
C LYS A 18 5.17 6.19 19.83
N ARG A 19 5.25 7.52 19.74
CA ARG A 19 4.61 8.47 20.66
C ARG A 19 3.38 9.12 20.06
N CYS A 20 3.15 8.96 18.76
CA CYS A 20 1.93 9.40 18.12
C CYS A 20 0.74 8.56 18.60
N SER A 21 -0.38 9.20 18.91
CA SER A 21 -1.64 8.54 19.27
C SER A 21 -2.33 7.95 18.04
N LEU A 22 -1.67 7.02 17.37
CA LEU A 22 -2.18 6.36 16.16
C LEU A 22 -3.40 5.49 16.50
N VAL A 23 -4.38 5.49 15.60
CA VAL A 23 -5.60 4.70 15.71
C VAL A 23 -5.66 3.66 14.59
N ASN A 24 -6.46 2.60 14.77
CA ASN A 24 -6.64 1.60 13.73
C ASN A 24 -7.17 2.26 12.45
N PRO A 25 -6.44 2.25 11.33
CA PRO A 25 -6.87 2.89 10.10
C PRO A 25 -8.07 2.21 9.45
N LYS A 26 -8.40 0.97 9.86
CA LYS A 26 -9.44 0.13 9.25
C LYS A 26 -9.26 0.02 7.75
N LEU A 27 -8.06 -0.43 7.34
CA LEU A 27 -7.73 -0.62 5.93
C LEU A 27 -8.72 -1.57 5.26
N SER A 28 -9.11 -1.23 4.03
CA SER A 28 -9.82 -2.12 3.13
C SER A 28 -9.14 -2.11 1.77
N MET A 29 -9.24 -3.24 1.08
CA MET A 29 -8.49 -3.48 -0.16
C MET A 29 -9.35 -4.19 -1.20
N GLU A 30 -9.14 -3.79 -2.44
CA GLU A 30 -9.70 -4.42 -3.64
C GLU A 30 -8.55 -4.76 -4.59
N ILE A 31 -8.58 -5.93 -5.20
CA ILE A 31 -7.54 -6.41 -6.12
C ILE A 31 -8.20 -6.77 -7.43
N ALA A 32 -7.63 -6.30 -8.53
CA ALA A 32 -8.05 -6.61 -9.89
C ALA A 32 -6.85 -6.99 -10.76
N GLU A 33 -7.10 -7.71 -11.86
CA GLU A 33 -6.07 -7.95 -12.87
C GLU A 33 -5.69 -6.65 -13.58
N ALA A 34 -4.42 -6.54 -13.97
CA ALA A 34 -3.90 -5.47 -14.80
C ALA A 34 -3.10 -6.09 -15.96
N GLN A 35 -2.79 -5.31 -17.00
CA GLN A 35 -2.06 -5.81 -18.19
C GLN A 35 -0.77 -6.58 -17.87
N LYS A 36 -0.08 -6.22 -16.77
CA LYS A 36 1.19 -6.84 -16.34
C LYS A 36 1.19 -7.07 -14.84
N GLY A 37 0.26 -7.87 -14.33
CA GLY A 37 0.16 -8.24 -12.91
C GLY A 37 -1.17 -7.80 -12.31
N PHE A 38 -1.13 -7.08 -11.18
CA PHE A 38 -2.33 -6.76 -10.40
C PHE A 38 -2.42 -5.27 -10.05
N SER A 39 -3.64 -4.77 -9.95
CA SER A 39 -3.96 -3.45 -9.39
C SER A 39 -4.53 -3.63 -7.99
N ILE A 40 -3.93 -2.97 -7.01
CA ILE A 40 -4.32 -3.01 -5.61
C ILE A 40 -4.87 -1.63 -5.22
N THR A 41 -6.16 -1.55 -4.92
CA THR A 41 -6.76 -0.31 -4.43
C THR A 41 -6.98 -0.38 -2.92
N ILE A 42 -6.29 0.49 -2.18
CA ILE A 42 -6.32 0.54 -0.72
C ILE A 42 -7.05 1.79 -0.25
N ARG A 43 -7.87 1.63 0.78
CA ARG A 43 -8.66 2.69 1.42
C ARG A 43 -8.55 2.59 2.94
N CYS A 44 -8.83 3.68 3.64
CA CYS A 44 -8.82 3.73 5.10
C CYS A 44 -9.99 4.57 5.65
N LYS A 45 -10.39 4.30 6.91
CA LYS A 45 -11.36 5.13 7.65
C LYS A 45 -10.69 6.12 8.61
N ALA A 46 -9.44 5.87 8.99
CA ALA A 46 -8.59 6.79 9.74
C ALA A 46 -7.20 6.84 9.09
N PRO A 47 -6.37 7.88 9.35
CA PRO A 47 -5.08 8.03 8.69
C PRO A 47 -4.20 6.79 8.84
N ALA A 48 -3.69 6.29 7.72
CA ALA A 48 -2.77 5.17 7.67
C ALA A 48 -1.39 5.69 7.28
N PHE A 49 -0.38 5.40 8.09
CA PHE A 49 0.99 5.83 7.86
C PHE A 49 1.88 4.61 7.55
N ASP A 50 2.88 4.84 6.70
CA ASP A 50 3.87 3.85 6.26
C ASP A 50 3.22 2.52 5.84
N VAL A 51 2.17 2.60 5.01
CA VAL A 51 1.47 1.43 4.49
C VAL A 51 2.43 0.64 3.60
N ALA A 52 2.72 -0.59 4.03
CA ALA A 52 3.63 -1.49 3.34
C ALA A 52 2.88 -2.65 2.70
N LEU A 53 3.16 -2.90 1.43
CA LEU A 53 2.70 -4.07 0.68
C LEU A 53 3.84 -5.07 0.54
N ASP A 54 3.54 -6.33 0.77
CA ASP A 54 4.46 -7.45 0.63
C ASP A 54 3.77 -8.61 -0.08
N ALA A 55 4.35 -9.06 -1.20
CA ALA A 55 3.82 -10.16 -2.01
C ALA A 55 4.42 -11.53 -1.60
N SER A 56 5.07 -11.60 -0.45
CA SER A 56 5.72 -12.81 0.08
C SER A 56 6.74 -13.37 -0.92
N GLU A 57 6.55 -14.61 -1.38
CA GLU A 57 7.45 -15.28 -2.33
C GLU A 57 7.21 -14.93 -3.81
N ILE A 58 6.19 -14.12 -4.15
CA ILE A 58 5.89 -13.79 -5.56
C ILE A 58 6.92 -12.77 -6.07
N GLU A 59 7.64 -13.14 -7.14
CA GLU A 59 8.62 -12.26 -7.77
C GLU A 59 7.91 -11.10 -8.48
N GLY A 60 8.23 -9.88 -8.07
CA GLY A 60 7.68 -8.69 -8.69
C GLY A 60 8.03 -7.40 -7.97
N THR A 61 7.43 -6.30 -8.44
CA THR A 61 7.67 -4.97 -7.88
C THR A 61 6.37 -4.19 -7.77
N PHE A 62 6.14 -3.58 -6.61
CA PHE A 62 5.08 -2.59 -6.42
C PHE A 62 5.50 -1.24 -7.03
N SER A 63 4.53 -0.51 -7.60
CA SER A 63 4.78 0.83 -8.15
C SER A 63 5.01 1.89 -7.08
N ASP A 64 4.52 1.64 -5.86
CA ASP A 64 4.66 2.51 -4.69
C ASP A 64 4.57 1.63 -3.44
N ASN A 65 5.34 1.95 -2.41
CA ASN A 65 5.36 1.24 -1.14
C ASN A 65 5.80 2.19 -0.01
N LEU A 66 5.44 1.89 1.24
CA LEU A 66 5.69 2.77 2.40
C LEU A 66 5.05 4.17 2.23
N PHE A 67 3.82 4.20 1.74
CA PHE A 67 3.07 5.43 1.50
C PHE A 67 2.03 5.71 2.59
N ASN A 68 1.54 6.94 2.63
CA ASN A 68 0.51 7.37 3.57
C ASN A 68 -0.86 7.47 2.88
N ILE A 69 -1.93 7.15 3.60
CA ILE A 69 -3.31 7.28 3.10
C ILE A 69 -4.12 8.14 4.08
N ARG A 70 -4.65 9.25 3.58
CA ARG A 70 -5.62 10.07 4.31
C ARG A 70 -7.00 9.41 4.31
N PRO A 71 -7.83 9.60 5.35
CA PRO A 71 -9.24 9.25 5.29
C PRO A 71 -9.89 9.85 4.03
N THR A 72 -10.87 9.15 3.47
CA THR A 72 -11.58 9.50 2.21
C THR A 72 -10.74 9.47 0.93
N ALA A 73 -9.42 9.28 1.02
CA ALA A 73 -8.59 9.01 -0.14
C ALA A 73 -8.51 7.50 -0.44
N GLN A 74 -8.15 7.16 -1.67
CA GLN A 74 -7.77 5.81 -2.05
C GLN A 74 -6.41 5.88 -2.77
N LYS A 75 -5.58 4.87 -2.56
CA LYS A 75 -4.32 4.70 -3.30
C LYS A 75 -4.44 3.47 -4.18
N VAL A 76 -4.06 3.62 -5.45
CA VAL A 76 -3.96 2.51 -6.41
C VAL A 76 -2.48 2.20 -6.60
N VAL A 77 -2.07 0.98 -6.30
CA VAL A 77 -0.71 0.48 -6.48
C VAL A 77 -0.72 -0.64 -7.50
N LEU A 78 0.21 -0.60 -8.45
CA LEU A 78 0.38 -1.69 -9.41
C LEU A 78 1.47 -2.64 -8.92
N PHE A 79 1.16 -3.93 -8.84
CA PHE A 79 2.16 -4.97 -8.66
C PHE A 79 2.48 -5.60 -10.01
N LYS A 80 3.73 -5.45 -10.45
CA LYS A 80 4.21 -6.00 -11.72
C LYS A 80 4.94 -7.31 -11.47
N THR A 81 4.46 -8.38 -12.10
CA THR A 81 5.09 -9.71 -12.07
C THR A 81 5.06 -10.35 -13.47
N LYS A 82 5.95 -11.32 -13.70
CA LYS A 82 5.94 -12.20 -14.88
C LYS A 82 5.27 -13.55 -14.59
N GLU A 83 4.98 -13.84 -13.32
CA GLU A 83 4.31 -15.07 -12.92
C GLU A 83 2.87 -15.10 -13.40
N LYS A 84 2.37 -16.28 -13.74
CA LYS A 84 0.97 -16.48 -14.14
C LYS A 84 0.18 -16.93 -12.91
N LEU A 85 -0.53 -16.00 -12.30
CA LEU A 85 -1.28 -16.20 -11.06
C LEU A 85 -2.70 -15.66 -11.25
N THR A 86 -3.68 -16.26 -10.59
CA THR A 86 -5.03 -15.67 -10.48
C THR A 86 -5.06 -14.58 -9.39
N VAL A 87 -6.11 -13.76 -9.40
CA VAL A 87 -6.34 -12.74 -8.37
C VAL A 87 -6.41 -13.37 -6.97
N GLU A 88 -7.04 -14.53 -6.82
CA GLU A 88 -7.18 -15.24 -5.55
C GLU A 88 -5.83 -15.74 -5.03
N GLN A 89 -5.00 -16.28 -5.92
CA GLN A 89 -3.64 -16.73 -5.57
C GLN A 89 -2.79 -15.56 -5.09
N PHE A 90 -2.79 -14.45 -5.84
CA PHE A 90 -2.07 -13.24 -5.44
C PHE A 90 -2.61 -12.66 -4.13
N LYS A 91 -3.94 -12.59 -3.97
CA LYS A 91 -4.58 -12.13 -2.74
C LYS A 91 -4.19 -12.96 -1.52
N GLY A 92 -4.04 -14.28 -1.68
CA GLY A 92 -3.61 -15.18 -0.60
C GLY A 92 -2.15 -15.01 -0.17
N LYS A 93 -1.33 -14.29 -0.95
CA LYS A 93 0.08 -14.02 -0.67
C LYS A 93 0.39 -12.56 -0.35
N LEU A 94 -0.58 -11.68 -0.59
CA LEU A 94 -0.43 -10.25 -0.32
C LEU A 94 -0.66 -9.95 1.17
N ASN A 95 0.39 -9.51 1.83
CA ASN A 95 0.34 -8.95 3.18
C ASN A 95 0.33 -7.43 3.10
N VAL A 96 -0.41 -6.81 4.02
CA VAL A 96 -0.48 -5.36 4.18
C VAL A 96 -0.14 -5.03 5.63
N PHE A 97 0.81 -4.12 5.82
CA PHE A 97 1.21 -3.61 7.11
C PHE A 97 0.99 -2.09 7.15
N ASP A 98 0.85 -1.56 8.36
CA ASP A 98 0.88 -0.12 8.60
C ASP A 98 1.60 0.16 9.94
N LEU A 99 1.91 1.43 10.16
CA LEU A 99 2.60 1.88 11.36
C LEU A 99 1.81 1.60 12.66
N TRP A 100 0.48 1.66 12.62
CA TRP A 100 -0.35 1.40 13.81
C TRP A 100 -0.29 -0.07 14.21
N GLN A 101 -0.45 -0.99 13.24
CA GLN A 101 -0.38 -2.43 13.49
C GLN A 101 1.02 -2.84 13.96
N SER A 102 2.07 -2.22 13.42
CA SER A 102 3.48 -2.50 13.80
C SER A 102 3.89 -1.90 15.15
N SER A 103 3.07 -1.03 15.73
CA SER A 103 3.32 -0.40 17.03
C SER A 103 2.73 -1.16 18.22
N ARG A 104 2.02 -2.26 17.97
CA ARG A 104 1.41 -3.14 18.97
C ARG A 104 2.27 -4.37 19.22
#